data_AF-A0A2W6Z245-F1
#
_entry.id   AF-A0A2W6Z245-F1
#
_cell.length_a   1.000
_cell.length_b   1.000
_cell.length_c   1.000
_cell.angle_alpha   90.00
_cell.angle_beta   90.00
_cell.angle_gamma   90.00
#
_symmetry.space_group_name_H-M   'P 1'
#
loop_
_entity.id
_entity.type
_entity.pdbx_description
1 polymer ?
#
loop_
_entity_poly.entity_id
_entity_poly.type
_entity_poly.pdbx_seq_one_letter_code
_entity_poly.pdbx_strand_id
1 'polypeptide(L)'
;MDLQLRRLRWGREQEAIYLERVFGHPSRGRLVRYADLLSYRQALLQLEPGSDPAQARPPLRRPELLAQCDQLLGQLGWGAAQGREFLERHFSHTSRQQLSDQQLLHFNMLLEGVMIGEPPPPPPP
;
A
#
# COMPACT_ATOMS: atom_id res chain seq x y z
N MET A 1 3.42 -6.46 -9.90
CA MET A 1 4.04 -7.08 -8.71
C MET A 1 5.37 -7.74 -9.04
N ASP A 2 5.48 -8.42 -10.18
CA ASP A 2 6.70 -9.13 -10.60
C ASP A 2 7.99 -8.30 -10.63
N LEU A 3 7.91 -6.99 -10.93
CA LEU A 3 9.07 -6.10 -10.91
C LEU A 3 9.65 -5.92 -9.49
N GLN A 4 8.79 -5.87 -8.47
CA GLN A 4 9.22 -5.76 -7.07
C GLN A 4 9.82 -7.09 -6.59
N LEU A 5 9.22 -8.23 -6.95
CA LEU A 5 9.80 -9.54 -6.64
C LEU A 5 11.19 -9.73 -7.26
N ARG A 6 11.37 -9.28 -8.51
CA ARG A 6 12.69 -9.27 -9.16
C ARG A 6 13.69 -8.38 -8.44
N ARG A 7 13.28 -7.18 -8.00
CA ARG A 7 14.10 -6.27 -7.19
C ARG A 7 14.51 -6.93 -5.87
N LEU A 8 13.59 -7.63 -5.21
CA LEU A 8 13.85 -8.32 -3.95
C LEU A 8 14.65 -9.61 -4.12
N ARG A 9 14.89 -10.07 -5.36
CA ARG A 9 15.49 -11.38 -5.69
C ARG A 9 14.68 -12.55 -5.13
N TRP A 10 13.37 -12.35 -4.95
CA TRP A 10 12.46 -13.38 -4.46
C TRP A 10 11.95 -14.23 -5.62
N GLY A 11 12.19 -15.53 -5.53
CA GLY A 11 11.52 -16.55 -6.30
C GLY A 11 10.21 -17.00 -5.64
N ARG A 12 9.57 -18.02 -6.23
CA ARG A 12 8.29 -18.57 -5.74
C ARG A 12 8.38 -19.09 -4.30
N GLU A 13 9.47 -19.73 -3.93
CA GLU A 13 9.66 -20.26 -2.56
C GLU A 13 9.82 -19.13 -1.53
N GLN A 14 10.58 -18.07 -1.88
CA GLN A 14 10.75 -16.92 -0.99
C GLN A 14 9.44 -16.15 -0.80
N GLU A 15 8.70 -15.92 -1.89
CA GLU A 15 7.35 -15.35 -1.83
C GLU A 15 6.42 -16.20 -0.95
N ALA A 16 6.44 -17.53 -1.11
CA ALA A 16 5.61 -18.45 -0.32
C ALA A 16 5.92 -18.37 1.19
N ILE A 17 7.19 -18.34 1.58
CA ILE A 17 7.63 -18.19 2.98
C ILE A 17 7.07 -16.90 3.59
N TYR A 18 7.21 -15.79 2.86
CA TYR A 18 6.71 -14.50 3.32
C TYR A 18 5.17 -14.50 3.46
N LEU A 19 4.48 -14.98 2.43
CA LEU A 19 3.01 -15.01 2.41
C LEU A 19 2.43 -15.95 3.48
N GLU A 20 3.05 -17.11 3.71
CA GLU A 20 2.60 -18.05 4.74
C GLU A 20 2.76 -17.46 6.14
N ARG A 21 3.90 -16.83 6.42
CA ARG A 21 4.17 -16.24 7.73
C ARG A 21 3.28 -15.02 8.03
N VAL A 22 3.01 -14.20 7.01
CA VAL A 22 2.34 -12.90 7.20
C VAL A 22 0.82 -12.97 6.94
N PHE A 23 0.41 -13.71 5.92
CA PHE A 23 -0.99 -13.84 5.50
C PHE A 23 -1.57 -15.23 5.79
N GLY A 24 -0.78 -16.15 6.36
CA GLY A 24 -1.22 -17.50 6.71
C GLY A 24 -1.32 -18.45 5.52
N HIS A 25 -0.96 -18.01 4.31
CA HIS A 25 -1.14 -18.76 3.06
C HIS A 25 0.08 -18.66 2.15
N PRO A 26 0.63 -19.76 1.60
CA PRO A 26 1.86 -19.73 0.79
C PRO A 26 1.64 -19.24 -0.66
N SER A 27 0.50 -18.66 -1.01
CA SER A 27 0.16 -18.35 -2.40
C SER A 27 -0.70 -17.11 -2.55
N ARG A 28 -0.27 -16.21 -3.45
CA ARG A 28 -1.00 -14.98 -3.82
C ARG A 28 -2.43 -15.24 -4.31
N GLY A 29 -2.67 -16.41 -4.92
CA GLY A 29 -4.00 -16.81 -5.37
C GLY A 29 -5.00 -17.08 -4.24
N ARG A 30 -4.54 -17.22 -2.99
CA ARG A 30 -5.41 -17.33 -1.80
C ARG A 30 -5.75 -15.97 -1.18
N LEU A 31 -5.13 -14.88 -1.62
CA LEU A 31 -5.47 -13.53 -1.20
C LEU A 31 -6.76 -13.11 -1.93
N VAL A 32 -7.89 -13.62 -1.47
CA VAL A 32 -9.21 -13.36 -2.05
C VAL A 32 -9.75 -11.98 -1.67
N ARG A 33 -9.22 -11.38 -0.61
CA ARG A 33 -9.58 -10.03 -0.20
C ARG A 33 -8.70 -9.03 -0.93
N TYR A 34 -9.33 -8.00 -1.47
CA TYR A 34 -8.63 -6.89 -2.09
C TYR A 34 -7.65 -6.21 -1.11
N ALA A 35 -8.04 -6.07 0.17
CA ALA A 35 -7.17 -5.58 1.24
C ALA A 35 -5.85 -6.37 1.37
N ASP A 36 -5.90 -7.69 1.27
CA ASP A 36 -4.71 -8.53 1.43
C ASP A 36 -3.78 -8.40 0.22
N LEU A 37 -4.34 -8.34 -0.99
CA LEU A 37 -3.58 -8.10 -2.22
C LEU A 37 -2.88 -6.74 -2.20
N LEU A 38 -3.58 -5.70 -1.75
CA LEU A 38 -3.01 -4.36 -1.65
C LEU A 38 -1.94 -4.28 -0.54
N SER A 39 -2.21 -4.89 0.62
CA SER A 39 -1.24 -4.95 1.73
C SER A 39 0.03 -5.69 1.31
N TYR A 40 -0.12 -6.79 0.58
CA TYR A 40 0.99 -7.52 0.00
C TYR A 40 1.80 -6.64 -0.96
N ARG A 41 1.12 -5.91 -1.86
CA ARG A 41 1.78 -4.97 -2.80
C ARG A 41 2.61 -3.93 -2.08
N GLN A 42 2.03 -3.28 -1.07
CA GLN A 42 2.69 -2.22 -0.32
C GLN A 42 3.88 -2.76 0.47
N ALA A 43 3.74 -3.94 1.09
CA ALA A 43 4.86 -4.59 1.76
C ALA A 43 6.05 -4.81 0.81
N LEU A 44 5.81 -5.32 -0.41
CA LEU A 44 6.89 -5.51 -1.39
C LEU A 44 7.60 -4.21 -1.79
N LEU A 45 6.89 -3.07 -1.82
CA LEU A 45 7.47 -1.77 -2.17
C LEU A 45 8.41 -1.24 -1.07
N GLN A 46 8.07 -1.52 0.19
CA GLN A 46 8.82 -1.08 1.37
C GLN A 46 10.03 -1.95 1.69
N LEU A 47 10.09 -3.17 1.15
CA LEU A 47 11.20 -4.08 1.40
C LEU A 47 12.48 -3.68 0.65
N GLU A 48 13.61 -3.89 1.31
CA GLU A 48 14.93 -3.65 0.72
C GLU A 48 15.32 -4.78 -0.24
N PRO A 49 16.03 -4.48 -1.34
CA PRO A 49 16.49 -5.49 -2.28
C PRO A 49 17.37 -6.54 -1.57
N GLY A 50 17.03 -7.82 -1.74
CA GLY A 50 17.73 -8.92 -1.06
C GLY A 50 17.29 -9.19 0.37
N SER A 51 16.20 -8.57 0.85
CA SER A 51 15.59 -8.90 2.14
C SER A 51 15.29 -10.39 2.25
N ASP A 52 15.56 -10.98 3.41
CA ASP A 52 15.21 -12.37 3.69
C ASP A 52 13.69 -12.49 3.91
N PRO A 53 12.97 -13.38 3.20
CA PRO A 53 11.51 -13.50 3.31
C PRO A 53 11.03 -13.96 4.69
N ALA A 54 11.85 -14.70 5.44
CA ALA A 54 11.56 -15.14 6.79
C ALA A 54 11.82 -14.05 7.85
N GLN A 55 12.60 -13.02 7.52
CA GLN A 55 12.87 -11.85 8.37
C GLN A 55 12.22 -10.54 7.87
N ALA A 56 11.64 -10.54 6.67
CA ALA A 56 10.99 -9.39 6.07
C ALA A 56 9.91 -8.81 6.99
N ARG A 57 9.69 -7.50 6.96
CA ARG A 57 8.69 -6.88 7.82
C ARG A 57 7.26 -7.19 7.31
N PRO A 58 6.28 -7.37 8.20
CA PRO A 58 4.87 -7.47 7.79
C PRO A 58 4.39 -6.15 7.15
N PRO A 59 3.25 -6.15 6.44
CA PRO A 59 2.65 -4.94 5.87
C PRO A 59 2.36 -3.91 6.95
N LEU A 60 2.41 -2.64 6.54
CA LEU A 60 2.18 -1.49 7.40
C LEU A 60 0.82 -1.59 8.10
N ARG A 61 0.80 -1.32 9.41
CA ARG A 61 -0.45 -1.24 10.16
C ARG A 61 -1.08 0.15 10.03
N ARG A 62 -2.35 0.27 10.43
CA ARG A 62 -3.11 1.52 10.46
C ARG A 62 -2.32 2.78 10.91
N PRO A 63 -1.63 2.80 12.07
CA PRO A 63 -0.87 3.99 12.49
C PRO A 63 0.26 4.34 11.53
N GLU A 64 0.93 3.34 10.96
CA GLU A 64 1.98 3.55 9.96
C GLU A 64 1.41 4.05 8.63
N LEU A 65 0.25 3.54 8.22
CA LEU A 65 -0.47 4.03 7.03
C LEU A 65 -0.89 5.49 7.19
N LEU A 66 -1.38 5.88 8.36
CA LEU A 66 -1.70 7.27 8.67
C LEU A 66 -0.45 8.16 8.66
N ALA A 67 0.66 7.70 9.25
CA ALA A 67 1.92 8.45 9.23
C ALA A 67 2.48 8.59 7.81
N GLN A 68 2.43 7.53 7.00
CA GLN A 68 2.83 7.58 5.59
C GLN A 68 1.93 8.53 4.79
N CYS A 69 0.62 8.55 5.04
CA CYS A 69 -0.30 9.52 4.45
C CYS A 69 0.12 10.96 4.75
N ASP A 70 0.41 11.28 6.02
CA ASP A 70 0.94 12.59 6.43
C ASP A 70 2.20 12.97 5.67
N GLN A 71 3.15 12.04 5.58
CA GLN A 71 4.41 12.25 4.88
C GLN A 71 4.19 12.52 3.39
N LEU A 72 3.35 11.72 2.71
CA LEU A 72 3.05 11.88 1.29
C LEU A 72 2.35 13.20 0.99
N LEU A 73 1.35 13.59 1.80
CA LEU A 73 0.69 14.89 1.66
C LEU A 73 1.69 16.04 1.84
N GLY A 74 2.59 15.93 2.82
CA GLY A 74 3.67 16.90 3.04
C GLY A 74 4.64 16.99 1.86
N GLN A 75 5.05 15.85 1.31
CA GLN A 75 5.97 15.79 0.15
C GLN A 75 5.33 16.35 -1.13
N LEU A 76 4.02 16.16 -1.32
CA LEU A 76 3.26 16.76 -2.41
C LEU A 76 3.00 18.28 -2.21
N GLY A 77 3.33 18.82 -1.04
CA GLY A 77 2.97 20.19 -0.67
C GLY A 77 1.46 20.40 -0.52
N TRP A 78 0.69 19.32 -0.31
CA TRP A 78 -0.76 19.39 -0.22
C TRP A 78 -1.19 19.92 1.15
N GLY A 79 -1.99 20.98 1.13
CA GLY A 79 -2.65 21.49 2.32
C GLY A 79 -3.83 20.63 2.75
N ALA A 80 -4.36 20.90 3.95
CA ALA A 80 -5.53 20.21 4.49
C ALA A 80 -6.77 20.28 3.56
N ALA A 81 -6.93 21.36 2.80
CA ALA A 81 -8.02 21.52 1.84
C ALA A 81 -7.90 20.56 0.65
N GLN A 82 -6.71 20.45 0.04
CA GLN A 82 -6.46 19.54 -1.09
C GLN A 82 -6.58 18.08 -0.66
N GLY A 83 -6.01 17.71 0.48
CA GLY A 83 -6.14 16.37 1.04
C GLY A 83 -7.60 16.00 1.32
N ARG A 84 -8.39 16.93 1.86
CA ARG A 84 -9.83 16.74 2.08
C ARG A 84 -10.59 16.57 0.77
N GLU A 85 -10.39 17.45 -0.21
CA GLU A 85 -11.08 17.37 -1.50
C GLU A 85 -10.78 16.04 -2.21
N PHE A 86 -9.54 15.57 -2.12
CA PHE A 86 -9.14 14.27 -2.65
C PHE A 86 -9.80 13.10 -1.90
N LEU A 87 -9.86 13.16 -0.57
CA LEU A 87 -10.56 12.16 0.24
C LEU A 87 -12.05 12.12 -0.07
N GLU A 88 -12.70 13.28 -0.24
CA GLU A 88 -14.11 13.37 -0.57
C GLU A 88 -14.38 12.83 -1.97
N ARG A 89 -13.54 13.16 -2.95
CA ARG A 89 -13.67 12.66 -4.32
C ARG A 89 -13.50 11.16 -4.44
N HIS A 90 -12.47 10.58 -3.83
CA HIS A 90 -12.10 9.18 -4.04
C HIS A 90 -12.69 8.21 -3.01
N PHE A 91 -13.05 8.70 -1.84
CA PHE A 91 -13.50 7.87 -0.72
C PHE A 91 -14.78 8.36 -0.06
N SER A 92 -15.37 9.49 -0.51
CA SER A 92 -16.55 10.11 0.10
C SER A 92 -16.39 10.41 1.60
N HIS A 93 -15.15 10.66 2.05
CA HIS A 93 -14.80 10.95 3.43
C HIS A 93 -14.08 12.29 3.53
N THR A 94 -14.24 13.00 4.65
CA THR A 94 -13.61 14.31 4.87
C THR A 94 -12.34 14.23 5.72
N SER A 95 -12.07 13.06 6.29
CA SER A 95 -10.91 12.79 7.14
C SER A 95 -10.36 11.39 6.90
N ARG A 96 -9.03 11.30 6.76
CA ARG A 96 -8.31 10.02 6.67
C ARG A 96 -8.56 9.09 7.85
N GLN A 97 -8.94 9.63 9.02
CA GLN A 97 -9.29 8.82 10.19
C GLN A 97 -10.56 7.98 9.97
N GLN A 98 -11.44 8.40 9.05
CA GLN A 98 -12.66 7.69 8.69
C GLN A 98 -12.40 6.55 7.70
N LEU A 99 -11.22 6.53 7.07
CA LEU A 99 -10.85 5.48 6.14
C LEU A 99 -10.58 4.16 6.89
N SER A 100 -11.06 3.06 6.32
CA SER A 100 -10.64 1.71 6.67
C SER A 100 -9.17 1.49 6.30
N ASP A 101 -8.52 0.47 6.86
CA ASP A 101 -7.10 0.21 6.56
C ASP A 101 -6.84 -0.02 5.07
N GLN A 102 -7.77 -0.71 4.39
CA GLN A 102 -7.75 -0.86 2.94
C GLN A 102 -7.86 0.48 2.21
N GLN A 103 -8.74 1.37 2.66
CA GLN A 103 -8.93 2.69 2.05
C GLN A 103 -7.72 3.59 2.29
N LEU A 104 -7.13 3.56 3.49
CA LEU A 104 -5.89 4.27 3.81
C LEU A 104 -4.74 3.83 2.90
N LEU A 105 -4.60 2.52 2.74
CA LEU A 105 -3.54 1.95 1.93
C LEU A 105 -3.74 2.30 0.44
N HIS A 106 -4.99 2.29 -0.04
CA HIS A 106 -5.32 2.77 -1.39
C HIS A 106 -5.04 4.27 -1.54
N PHE A 107 -5.42 5.09 -0.56
CA PHE A 107 -5.16 6.53 -0.56
C PHE A 107 -3.65 6.82 -0.66
N ASN A 108 -2.82 6.13 0.12
CA ASN A 108 -1.36 6.28 0.04
C ASN A 108 -0.83 5.94 -1.35
N MET A 109 -1.30 4.86 -1.98
CA MET A 109 -0.91 4.52 -3.35
C MET A 109 -1.32 5.58 -4.37
N LEU A 110 -2.49 6.21 -4.22
CA LEU A 110 -2.91 7.31 -5.09
C LEU A 110 -1.98 8.52 -4.94
N LEU A 111 -1.62 8.88 -3.71
CA LEU A 111 -0.68 9.98 -3.45
C LEU A 111 0.72 9.68 -4.00
N GLU A 112 1.22 8.45 -3.85
CA GLU A 112 2.49 8.03 -4.46
C GLU A 112 2.44 8.12 -5.99
N GLY A 113 1.32 7.72 -6.61
CA GLY A 113 1.11 7.86 -8.04
C GLY A 113 1.20 9.33 -8.50
N VAL A 114 0.49 10.22 -7.80
CA VAL A 114 0.54 11.67 -8.06
C VAL A 114 1.97 12.21 -7.97
N MET A 115 2.76 11.75 -6.99
CA MET A 115 4.16 12.17 -6.80
C MET A 115 5.04 11.76 -7.98
N ILE A 116 4.77 10.59 -8.56
CA ILE A 116 5.49 10.06 -9.73
C ILE A 116 4.99 10.71 -11.04
N GLY A 117 3.97 11.58 -10.96
CA GLY A 117 3.34 12.23 -12.11
C GLY A 117 2.25 11.40 -12.79
N GLU A 118 1.81 10.31 -12.16
CA GLU A 118 0.70 9.49 -12.64
C GLU A 118 -0.63 10.14 -12.20
N PRO A 119 -1.55 10.46 -13.14
CA PRO A 119 -2.83 11.02 -12.77
C PRO A 119 -3.62 9.99 -11.95
N PRO A 120 -4.26 10.41 -10.86
CA PRO A 120 -5.03 9.50 -10.02
C PRO A 120 -6.20 8.94 -10.83
N PRO A 121 -6.46 7.61 -10.79
CA PRO A 121 -7.60 7.02 -11.48
C PRO A 121 -8.91 7.69 -11.05
N PRO A 122 -9.87 7.89 -11.96
CA PRO A 122 -11.13 8.53 -11.63
C PRO A 122 -11.83 7.75 -10.49
N PRO A 123 -12.54 8.46 -9.59
CA PRO A 123 -13.26 7.80 -8.52
C PRO A 123 -14.29 6.81 -9.11
N PRO A 124 -14.53 5.67 -8.45
CA PRO A 124 -15.58 4.75 -8.88
C PRO A 124 -16.94 5.49 -8.88
N PRO A 125 -17.82 5.21 -9.88
CA PRO A 125 -19.13 5.83 -9.99
C PRO A 125 -20.08 5.46 -8.85
#